data_AF-A0A834INR3-F1
#
_entry.id   AF-A0A834INR3-F1
#
_cell.length_a   1.000
_cell.length_b   1.000
_cell.length_c   1.000
_cell.angle_alpha   90.00
_cell.angle_beta   90.00
_cell.angle_gamma   90.00
#
_symmetry.space_group_name_H-M   'P 1'
#
loop_
_entity.id
_entity.type
_entity.pdbx_description
1 polymer ?
#
loop_
_entity_poly.entity_id
_entity_poly.type
_entity_poly.pdbx_seq_one_letter_code
_entity_poly.pdbx_strand_id
1 'polypeptide(L)'
;MDKKEFRVLIKYCFLNGKNTVEAKTWLDAEFLDTTPAKSTIKDWYAKFRHGEMRIEDGERSGRPKETVNWLGQLMRSNGNEIANNNKLATSRKNKKRKTKIQMIR
;
A
#
# COMPACT_ATOMS: atom_id res chain seq x y z
N MET A 1 -3.94 -28.23 -9.98
CA MET A 1 -2.61 -27.79 -9.51
C MET A 1 -2.76 -26.57 -8.63
N ASP A 2 -1.97 -26.50 -7.56
CA ASP A 2 -1.82 -25.28 -6.77
C ASP A 2 -0.99 -24.22 -7.54
N LYS A 3 -1.17 -22.96 -7.17
CA LYS A 3 -0.42 -21.84 -7.75
C LYS A 3 1.08 -22.02 -7.57
N LYS A 4 1.53 -22.60 -6.46
CA LYS A 4 2.97 -22.86 -6.22
C LYS A 4 3.53 -23.91 -7.19
N GLU A 5 2.75 -24.93 -7.51
CA GLU A 5 3.16 -25.99 -8.46
C GLU A 5 3.39 -25.41 -9.85
N PHE A 6 2.46 -24.56 -10.34
CA PHE A 6 2.66 -23.87 -11.61
C PHE A 6 3.91 -22.97 -11.61
N ARG A 7 4.25 -22.32 -10.49
CA ARG A 7 5.47 -21.51 -10.40
C ARG A 7 6.73 -22.35 -10.52
N VAL A 8 6.74 -23.56 -9.95
CA VAL A 8 7.84 -24.52 -10.12
C VAL A 8 7.98 -24.91 -11.58
N LEU A 9 6.87 -25.20 -12.26
CA LEU A 9 6.87 -25.53 -13.69
C LEU A 9 7.35 -24.37 -14.57
N ILE A 10 6.88 -23.15 -14.31
CA ILE A 10 7.33 -21.94 -15.03
C ILE A 10 8.84 -21.73 -14.82
N LYS A 11 9.35 -21.94 -13.60
CA LYS A 11 10.78 -21.88 -13.30
C LYS A 11 11.57 -22.95 -14.06
N TYR A 12 11.03 -24.16 -14.15
CA TYR A 12 11.62 -25.24 -14.95
C TYR A 12 11.70 -24.87 -16.44
N CYS A 13 10.63 -24.30 -17.02
CA CYS A 13 10.67 -23.81 -18.41
C CYS A 13 11.74 -22.72 -18.61
N PHE A 14 11.84 -21.79 -17.65
CA PHE A 14 12.84 -20.72 -17.69
C PHE A 14 14.28 -21.28 -17.67
N LEU A 15 14.56 -22.21 -16.77
CA LEU A 15 15.87 -22.86 -16.65
C LEU A 15 16.25 -23.68 -17.88
N ASN A 16 15.26 -24.25 -18.56
CA ASN A 16 15.44 -24.96 -19.83
C ASN A 16 15.56 -24.03 -21.04
N GLY A 17 15.66 -22.71 -20.83
CA GLY A 17 15.83 -21.73 -21.90
C GLY A 17 14.58 -21.50 -22.75
N LYS A 18 13.42 -22.01 -22.36
CA LYS A 18 12.17 -21.79 -23.10
C LYS A 18 11.73 -20.35 -22.95
N ASN A 19 11.25 -19.73 -24.03
CA ASN A 19 10.65 -18.41 -23.95
C ASN A 19 9.21 -18.48 -23.39
N THR A 20 8.61 -17.32 -23.07
CA THR A 20 7.28 -17.28 -22.44
C THR A 20 6.15 -17.87 -23.31
N VAL A 21 6.31 -17.85 -24.64
CA VAL A 21 5.32 -18.40 -25.56
C VAL A 21 5.41 -19.92 -25.56
N GLU A 22 6.62 -20.46 -25.70
CA GLU A 22 6.88 -21.90 -25.62
C GLU A 22 6.46 -22.48 -24.28
N ALA A 23 6.74 -21.77 -23.18
CA ALA A 23 6.30 -22.18 -21.84
C ALA A 23 4.77 -22.20 -21.73
N LYS A 24 4.08 -21.20 -22.28
CA LYS A 24 2.60 -21.16 -22.31
C LYS A 24 2.05 -22.33 -23.12
N THR A 25 2.57 -22.55 -24.32
CA THR A 25 2.13 -23.65 -25.19
C THR A 25 2.34 -25.01 -24.52
N TRP A 26 3.49 -25.21 -23.88
CA TRP A 26 3.77 -26.44 -23.16
C TRP A 26 2.83 -26.64 -21.96
N LEU A 27 2.58 -25.59 -21.17
CA LEU A 27 1.64 -25.66 -20.05
C LEU A 27 0.20 -25.91 -20.53
N ASP A 28 -0.22 -25.28 -21.62
CA ASP A 28 -1.56 -25.48 -22.20
C ASP A 28 -1.77 -26.91 -22.71
N ALA A 29 -0.74 -27.49 -23.34
CA ALA A 29 -0.79 -28.85 -23.84
C ALA A 29 -0.91 -29.88 -22.69
N GLU A 30 -0.24 -29.61 -21.56
CA GLU A 30 -0.17 -30.56 -20.44
C GLU A 30 -1.32 -30.38 -19.43
N PHE A 31 -1.77 -29.14 -19.19
CA PHE A 31 -2.70 -28.80 -18.08
C PHE A 31 -4.02 -28.15 -18.54
N LEU A 32 -4.22 -27.97 -19.85
CA LEU A 32 -5.47 -27.47 -20.47
C LEU A 32 -6.02 -26.23 -19.75
N ASP A 33 -7.28 -26.27 -19.30
CA ASP A 33 -8.01 -25.14 -18.70
C ASP A 33 -7.49 -24.69 -17.33
N THR A 34 -6.64 -25.48 -16.68
CA THR A 34 -6.05 -25.09 -15.39
C THR A 34 -4.80 -24.23 -15.55
N THR A 35 -4.38 -23.96 -16.79
CA THR A 35 -3.13 -23.27 -17.09
C THR A 35 -3.15 -21.80 -16.65
N PRO A 36 -2.09 -21.31 -15.99
CA PRO A 36 -1.97 -19.90 -15.65
C PRO A 36 -2.06 -18.98 -16.87
N ALA A 37 -2.62 -17.80 -16.63
CA ALA A 37 -2.71 -16.77 -17.65
C ALA A 37 -1.32 -16.38 -18.18
N LYS A 38 -1.27 -15.95 -19.46
CA LYS A 38 -0.03 -15.49 -20.10
C LYS A 38 0.66 -14.36 -19.33
N SER A 39 -0.11 -13.47 -18.69
CA SER A 39 0.41 -12.42 -17.81
C SER A 39 1.18 -12.99 -16.63
N THR A 40 0.61 -13.98 -15.92
CA THR A 40 1.27 -14.64 -14.79
C THR A 40 2.61 -15.26 -15.18
N ILE A 41 2.67 -15.94 -16.34
CA ILE A 41 3.93 -16.52 -16.84
C ILE A 41 4.96 -15.43 -17.12
N LYS A 42 4.56 -14.32 -17.75
CA LYS A 42 5.46 -13.18 -17.99
C LYS A 42 5.99 -12.55 -16.71
N ASP A 43 5.14 -12.37 -15.71
CA ASP A 43 5.52 -11.78 -14.42
C ASP A 43 6.57 -12.64 -13.70
N TRP A 44 6.38 -13.96 -13.68
CA TRP A 44 7.36 -14.89 -13.11
C TRP A 44 8.67 -14.93 -13.91
N TYR A 45 8.58 -14.93 -15.24
CA TYR A 45 9.76 -14.82 -16.10
C TYR A 45 10.55 -13.53 -15.84
N ALA A 46 9.86 -12.41 -15.63
CA ALA A 46 10.51 -11.16 -15.27
C ALA A 46 11.27 -11.32 -13.96
N LYS A 47 10.66 -11.86 -12.91
CA LYS A 47 11.34 -12.12 -11.63
C LYS A 47 12.59 -12.99 -11.79
N PHE A 48 12.49 -14.10 -12.54
CA PHE A 48 13.62 -14.98 -12.77
C PHE A 48 14.76 -14.32 -13.54
N ARG A 49 14.46 -13.43 -14.50
CA ARG A 49 15.48 -12.60 -15.18
C ARG A 49 16.20 -11.65 -14.24
N HIS A 50 15.55 -11.20 -13.16
CA HIS A 50 16.15 -10.36 -12.12
C HIS A 50 16.90 -11.19 -11.05
N GLY A 51 16.99 -12.51 -11.21
CA GLY A 51 17.65 -13.41 -10.26
C GLY A 51 16.78 -13.85 -9.08
N GLU A 52 15.51 -13.44 -9.02
CA GLU A 52 14.57 -13.85 -7.96
C GLU A 52 14.05 -15.28 -8.18
N MET A 53 14.85 -16.28 -7.79
CA MET A 53 14.54 -17.69 -8.02
C MET A 53 13.59 -18.32 -6.97
N ARG A 54 13.04 -17.50 -6.05
CA ARG A 54 12.06 -17.94 -5.07
C ARG A 54 10.70 -18.14 -5.76
N ILE A 55 10.02 -19.23 -5.43
CA ILE A 55 8.66 -19.54 -5.94
C ILE A 55 7.55 -18.98 -5.04
N GLU A 56 7.94 -18.49 -3.87
CA GLU A 56 7.04 -17.91 -2.89
C GLU A 56 6.77 -16.44 -3.23
N ASP A 57 5.59 -15.95 -2.85
CA ASP A 57 5.36 -14.52 -2.90
C ASP A 57 6.24 -13.86 -1.85
N GLY A 58 6.91 -12.76 -2.22
CA GLY A 58 7.59 -11.92 -1.26
C GLY A 58 6.62 -11.38 -0.21
N GLU A 59 7.17 -10.90 0.91
CA GLU A 59 6.37 -10.22 1.91
C GLU A 59 5.55 -9.11 1.25
N ARG A 60 4.24 -9.15 1.46
CA ARG A 60 3.37 -8.06 1.03
C ARG A 60 3.68 -6.89 1.94
N SER A 61 4.27 -5.83 1.38
CA SER A 61 4.33 -4.55 2.07
C SER A 61 2.90 -4.10 2.33
N GLY A 62 2.44 -4.28 3.57
CA GLY A 62 1.18 -3.72 4.03
C GLY A 62 1.23 -2.20 4.00
N ARG A 63 0.09 -1.56 4.24
CA ARG A 63 0.05 -0.10 4.43
C ARG A 63 1.01 0.29 5.56
N PRO A 64 1.97 1.23 5.34
CA PRO A 64 2.89 1.65 6.39
C PRO A 64 2.12 2.21 7.60
N LYS A 65 2.32 1.62 8.78
CA LYS A 65 1.70 2.07 10.04
C LYS A 65 2.20 3.44 10.48
N GLU A 66 3.38 3.84 10.04
CA GLU A 66 4.04 5.07 10.46
C GLU A 66 3.35 6.32 9.86
N THR A 67 2.90 6.22 8.61
CA THR A 67 2.24 7.35 7.92
C THR A 67 0.88 7.69 8.53
N VAL A 68 0.14 6.72 9.09
CA VAL A 68 -1.17 6.99 9.72
C VAL A 68 -1.03 7.66 11.08
N ASN A 69 0.08 7.45 11.79
CA ASN A 69 0.32 8.07 13.09
C ASN A 69 0.66 9.56 12.95
N TRP A 70 1.55 9.91 12.02
CA TRP A 70 1.98 11.31 11.85
C TRP A 70 0.82 12.21 11.39
N LEU A 71 0.05 11.77 10.39
CA LEU A 71 -1.10 12.55 9.90
C LEU A 71 -2.16 12.72 10.99
N GLY A 72 -2.44 11.66 11.75
CA GLY A 72 -3.39 11.70 12.86
C GLY A 72 -2.95 12.65 13.98
N GLN A 73 -1.65 12.71 14.28
CA GLN A 73 -1.11 13.59 15.30
C GLN A 73 -1.15 15.06 14.86
N LEU A 74 -0.79 15.35 13.61
CA LEU A 74 -0.86 16.71 13.05
C LEU A 74 -2.30 17.25 13.04
N MET A 75 -3.27 16.44 12.60
CA MET A 75 -4.68 16.85 12.58
C MET A 75 -5.21 17.12 13.99
N ARG A 76 -4.80 16.33 15.00
CA ARG A 76 -5.17 16.56 16.41
C ARG A 76 -4.54 17.85 16.97
N SER A 77 -3.26 18.10 16.69
CA SER A 77 -2.58 19.32 17.15
C SER A 77 -3.23 20.58 16.58
N ASN A 78 -3.53 20.61 15.28
CA ASN A 78 -4.19 21.75 14.64
C ASN A 78 -5.59 22.02 15.25
N GLY A 79 -6.36 20.97 15.54
CA GLY A 79 -7.67 21.11 16.20
C GLY A 79 -7.57 21.76 17.58
N ASN A 80 -6.56 21.39 18.37
CA ASN A 80 -6.34 21.95 19.71
C ASN A 80 -5.93 23.42 19.66
N GLU A 81 -5.09 23.81 18.70
CA GLU A 81 -4.70 25.22 18.50
C GLU A 81 -5.89 26.12 18.14
N ILE A 82 -6.75 25.65 17.23
CA ILE A 82 -7.97 26.37 16.84
C ILE A 82 -8.89 26.56 18.06
N ALA A 83 -9.08 25.51 18.86
CA ALA A 83 -9.91 25.57 20.07
C ALA A 83 -9.35 26.57 21.10
N ASN A 84 -8.03 26.60 21.31
CA ASN A 84 -7.38 27.51 22.25
C ASN A 84 -7.47 28.97 21.79
N ASN A 85 -7.23 29.24 20.51
CA ASN A 85 -7.34 30.60 19.96
C ASN A 85 -8.76 31.16 20.08
N ASN A 86 -9.77 30.32 19.86
CA ASN A 86 -11.17 30.71 20.05
C ASN A 86 -11.50 31.02 21.52
N LYS A 87 -11.03 30.21 22.48
CA LYS A 87 -11.17 30.49 23.92
C LYS A 87 -10.48 31.79 24.34
N LEU A 88 -9.30 32.09 23.79
CA LEU A 88 -8.59 33.35 24.04
C LEU A 88 -9.37 34.54 23.46
N ALA A 89 -9.92 34.40 22.25
CA ALA A 89 -10.71 35.46 21.61
C ALA A 89 -12.00 35.78 22.40
N THR A 90 -12.70 34.76 22.91
CA THR A 90 -13.90 34.97 23.75
C THR A 90 -13.55 35.60 25.09
N SER A 91 -12.46 35.17 25.74
CA SER A 91 -11.94 35.78 26.96
C SER A 91 -11.59 37.26 26.77
N ARG A 92 -10.90 37.60 25.68
CA ARG A 92 -10.58 39.00 25.31
C ARG A 92 -11.83 39.84 25.09
N LYS A 93 -12.85 39.33 24.38
CA LYS A 93 -14.13 40.02 24.16
C LYS A 93 -14.86 40.27 25.48
N ASN A 94 -14.90 39.28 26.38
CA ASN A 94 -15.53 39.42 27.69
C ASN A 94 -14.80 40.43 28.58
N LYS A 95 -13.46 40.44 28.56
CA LYS A 95 -12.65 41.46 29.27
C LYS A 95 -12.96 42.87 28.77
N LYS A 96 -12.98 43.08 27.44
CA LYS A 96 -13.34 44.38 26.83
C LYS A 96 -14.75 44.84 27.22
N ARG A 97 -15.73 43.93 27.22
CA ARG A 97 -17.11 44.23 27.66
C ARG A 97 -17.17 44.64 29.14
N LYS A 98 -16.48 43.90 30.02
CA LYS A 98 -16.40 44.23 31.45
C LYS A 98 -15.81 45.62 31.69
N THR A 99 -14.68 45.94 31.05
CA THR A 99 -14.05 47.26 31.16
C THR A 99 -14.94 48.37 30.61
N LYS A 100 -15.64 48.14 29.48
CA LYS A 100 -16.58 49.13 28.92
C LYS A 100 -17.76 49.41 29.86
N ILE A 101 -18.32 48.36 30.49
CA ILE A 101 -19.40 48.53 31.48
C ILE A 101 -18.92 49.31 32.71
N GLN A 102 -17.67 49.09 33.14
CA GLN A 102 -17.10 49.79 34.29
C GLN A 102 -16.89 51.29 34.06
N MET A 103 -16.62 51.72 32.81
CA MET A 103 -16.44 53.15 32.47
C MET A 103 -17.74 53.95 32.30
N ILE A 104 -18.90 53.28 32.28
CA ILE A 104 -20.22 53.92 32.11
C ILE A 104 -20.93 54.11 33.47
N ARG A 105 -20.38 53.55 34.55
CA ARG A 105 -20.79 53.80 35.94
C ARG A 105 -19.98 54.95 36.53
#